data_AF-A0A954VF79-F1
#
_entry.id   AF-A0A954VF79-F1
#
_cell.length_a   1.000
_cell.length_b   1.000
_cell.length_c   1.000
_cell.angle_alpha   90.00
_cell.angle_beta   90.00
_cell.angle_gamma   90.00
#
_symmetry.space_group_name_H-M   'P 1'
#
loop_
_entity.id
_entity.type
_entity.pdbx_description
1 polymer ?
#
loop_
_entity_poly.entity_id
_entity_poly.type
_entity_poly.pdbx_seq_one_letter_code
_entity_poly.pdbx_strand_id
1 'polypeptide(L)'
;MKTTPLVCLAFLATVSMLALSSDSHAQPLWLDFQPTGGTTAAGYQAFEATNQVIPTSGTSYSAFGTTVTVSLDTANLPDANLDFRSVARNGAADDVANDWIGADTRNGGVDVTLAINVAGLPAGDYNWLSIHHDGGAGATNGNLSGMPDYTFADANGSMTGILMESSQNDGDPVATFSKSFTSDGVSPVSLTMVMDNGQGDSPGTALFAFINSVQITQVPEPNTAMLTVVAMAMAALSRRRK
;
A
#
# COMPACT_ATOMS: atom_id res chain seq x y z
N MET A 1 14.25 -56.94 52.97
CA MET A 1 13.68 -56.69 51.64
C MET A 1 12.53 -55.70 51.77
N LYS A 2 12.77 -54.43 51.43
CA LYS A 2 11.75 -53.47 50.96
C LYS A 2 12.52 -52.38 50.21
N THR A 3 12.53 -52.52 48.90
CA THR A 3 13.10 -51.60 47.93
C THR A 3 12.08 -50.49 47.61
N THR A 4 12.62 -49.27 47.53
CA THR A 4 12.20 -47.97 46.99
C THR A 4 11.30 -47.99 45.72
N PRO A 5 10.72 -46.86 45.20
CA PRO A 5 11.09 -45.45 45.46
C PRO A 5 9.97 -44.37 45.61
N LEU A 6 10.34 -43.32 46.35
CA LEU A 6 10.05 -41.92 46.07
C LEU A 6 10.58 -41.56 44.67
N VAL A 7 9.77 -41.01 43.77
CA VAL A 7 10.06 -39.87 42.87
C VAL A 7 8.81 -39.70 41.99
N CYS A 8 7.91 -38.81 42.39
CA CYS A 8 6.81 -38.33 41.56
C CYS A 8 6.84 -36.79 41.52
N LEU A 9 8.02 -36.24 41.27
CA LEU A 9 8.27 -34.80 41.32
C LEU A 9 9.25 -34.37 40.22
N ALA A 10 8.86 -34.52 38.95
CA ALA A 10 9.55 -33.86 37.83
C ALA A 10 8.73 -33.92 36.52
N PHE A 11 7.44 -33.57 36.52
CA PHE A 11 6.71 -33.43 35.24
C PHE A 11 5.57 -32.41 35.28
N LEU A 12 5.71 -31.33 36.06
CA LEU A 12 4.69 -30.28 36.17
C LEU A 12 5.27 -28.87 36.04
N ALA A 13 6.23 -28.67 35.12
CA ALA A 13 6.80 -27.35 34.81
C ALA A 13 7.07 -27.16 33.31
N THR A 14 6.26 -27.76 32.43
CA THR A 14 6.40 -27.62 30.97
C THR A 14 5.05 -27.50 30.25
N VAL A 15 4.05 -26.88 30.88
CA VAL A 15 2.72 -26.66 30.24
C VAL A 15 2.25 -25.19 30.33
N SER A 16 3.01 -24.27 30.91
CA SER A 16 2.55 -22.87 31.11
C SER A 16 3.20 -21.83 30.18
N MET A 17 3.80 -22.23 29.07
CA MET A 17 4.40 -21.28 28.10
C MET A 17 4.08 -21.59 26.63
N LEU A 18 2.95 -22.26 26.35
CA LEU A 18 2.23 -21.96 25.11
C LEU A 18 1.14 -20.95 25.47
N ALA A 19 1.57 -19.73 25.80
CA ALA A 19 0.75 -18.60 25.43
C ALA A 19 0.56 -18.76 23.93
N LEU A 20 -0.65 -19.13 23.52
CA LEU A 20 -1.10 -18.88 22.17
C LEU A 20 -0.88 -17.38 21.97
N SER A 21 0.25 -17.02 21.38
CA SER A 21 0.34 -15.82 20.57
C SER A 21 -0.70 -16.04 19.48
N SER A 22 -1.94 -15.67 19.82
CA SER A 22 -2.87 -15.21 18.83
C SER A 22 -2.16 -13.99 18.28
N ASP A 23 -1.33 -14.22 17.26
CA ASP A 23 -0.99 -13.17 16.33
C ASP A 23 -2.36 -12.73 15.81
N SER A 24 -2.95 -11.73 16.46
CA SER A 24 -3.85 -10.83 15.80
C SER A 24 -2.97 -10.18 14.74
N HIS A 25 -2.75 -10.89 13.64
CA HIS A 25 -2.20 -10.32 12.42
C HIS A 25 -3.17 -9.20 12.11
N ALA A 26 -2.74 -8.00 12.46
CA ALA A 26 -3.57 -6.85 12.33
C ALA A 26 -3.85 -6.69 10.84
N GLN A 27 -5.12 -6.47 10.50
CA GLN A 27 -5.58 -6.52 9.12
C GLN A 27 -4.73 -5.58 8.25
N PRO A 28 -4.24 -6.07 7.09
CA PRO A 28 -3.50 -5.22 6.17
C PRO A 28 -4.40 -4.12 5.62
N LEU A 29 -3.80 -3.06 5.08
CA LEU A 29 -4.54 -1.97 4.47
C LEU A 29 -4.48 -2.10 2.96
N TRP A 30 -5.56 -2.64 2.37
CA TRP A 30 -5.72 -2.74 0.92
C TRP A 30 -6.84 -1.81 0.48
N LEU A 31 -6.51 -0.85 -0.39
CA LEU A 31 -7.38 0.21 -0.84
C LEU A 31 -7.63 0.14 -2.34
N ASP A 32 -8.89 0.29 -2.71
CA ASP A 32 -9.39 0.33 -4.07
C ASP A 32 -9.89 1.75 -4.38
N PHE A 33 -9.15 2.45 -5.24
CA PHE A 33 -9.35 3.85 -5.60
C PHE A 33 -10.40 3.95 -6.70
N GLN A 34 -11.57 4.47 -6.34
CA GLN A 34 -12.74 4.41 -7.20
C GLN A 34 -13.59 5.69 -7.09
N PRO A 35 -14.52 5.92 -8.04
CA PRO A 35 -15.53 6.96 -7.87
C PRO A 35 -16.43 6.69 -6.67
N THR A 36 -16.97 7.76 -6.08
CA THR A 36 -18.01 7.66 -5.06
C THR A 36 -19.18 6.80 -5.53
N GLY A 37 -19.50 5.74 -4.79
CA GLY A 37 -20.53 4.75 -5.15
C GLY A 37 -20.05 3.68 -6.14
N GLY A 38 -18.73 3.56 -6.34
CA GLY A 38 -18.10 2.53 -7.16
C GLY A 38 -18.28 1.11 -6.60
N THR A 39 -17.82 0.12 -7.36
CA THR A 39 -17.84 -1.28 -6.92
C THR A 39 -16.50 -1.64 -6.31
N THR A 40 -16.48 -1.84 -4.99
CA THR A 40 -15.23 -2.19 -4.30
C THR A 40 -14.81 -3.62 -4.60
N ALA A 41 -13.56 -3.78 -5.05
CA ALA A 41 -12.99 -5.09 -5.30
C ALA A 41 -12.93 -5.98 -4.04
N ALA A 42 -13.12 -7.28 -4.22
CA ALA A 42 -13.15 -8.25 -3.12
C ALA A 42 -11.83 -8.24 -2.32
N GLY A 43 -11.92 -8.07 -0.99
CA GLY A 43 -10.77 -8.02 -0.09
C GLY A 43 -10.13 -6.64 0.07
N TYR A 44 -10.62 -5.63 -0.65
CA TYR A 44 -10.20 -4.24 -0.53
C TYR A 44 -11.22 -3.41 0.26
N GLN A 45 -10.78 -2.25 0.71
CA GLN A 45 -11.63 -1.18 1.24
C GLN A 45 -11.70 -0.05 0.23
N ALA A 46 -12.86 0.58 0.08
CA ALA A 46 -13.02 1.69 -0.86
C ALA A 46 -12.21 2.91 -0.41
N PHE A 47 -11.44 3.50 -1.33
CA PHE A 47 -11.01 4.88 -1.27
C PHE A 47 -11.76 5.65 -2.35
N GLU A 48 -12.79 6.37 -1.95
CA GLU A 48 -13.69 7.04 -2.90
C GLU A 48 -13.32 8.49 -3.11
N ALA A 49 -13.38 8.94 -4.36
CA ALA A 49 -13.35 10.35 -4.70
C ALA A 49 -14.47 10.71 -5.68
N THR A 50 -14.91 11.96 -5.63
CA THR A 50 -15.90 12.47 -6.59
C THR A 50 -15.17 13.10 -7.77
N ASN A 51 -15.52 12.70 -8.99
CA ASN A 51 -14.95 13.27 -10.21
C ASN A 51 -15.12 14.80 -10.21
N GLN A 52 -14.05 15.52 -10.56
CA GLN A 52 -14.00 16.99 -10.56
C GLN A 52 -14.21 17.66 -9.19
N VAL A 53 -13.96 16.93 -8.10
CA VAL A 53 -13.95 17.47 -6.74
C VAL A 53 -12.64 17.08 -6.08
N ILE A 54 -11.76 18.06 -5.89
CA ILE A 54 -10.48 17.85 -5.21
C ILE A 54 -10.76 17.40 -3.76
N PRO A 55 -10.25 16.25 -3.31
CA PRO A 55 -10.39 15.81 -1.93
C PRO A 55 -9.73 16.83 -0.99
N THR A 56 -10.43 17.22 0.08
CA THR A 56 -9.92 18.19 1.07
C THR A 56 -9.67 17.57 2.45
N SER A 57 -9.98 16.28 2.61
CA SER A 57 -9.85 15.54 3.85
C SER A 57 -9.38 14.12 3.59
N GLY A 58 -8.72 13.51 4.58
CA GLY A 58 -8.38 12.09 4.55
C GLY A 58 -9.53 11.18 5.00
N THR A 59 -9.46 9.92 4.58
CA THR A 59 -10.36 8.82 4.96
C THR A 59 -9.65 7.91 5.96
N SER A 60 -10.35 7.55 7.03
CA SER A 60 -9.79 6.72 8.10
C SER A 60 -10.17 5.25 7.95
N TYR A 61 -9.20 4.37 8.19
CA TYR A 61 -9.31 2.90 8.10
C TYR A 61 -8.82 2.25 9.39
N SER A 62 -9.43 1.14 9.76
CA SER A 62 -8.95 0.30 10.87
C SER A 62 -7.99 -0.76 10.32
N ALA A 63 -6.69 -0.52 10.45
CA ALA A 63 -5.64 -1.41 9.97
C ALA A 63 -4.46 -1.43 10.96
N PHE A 64 -3.69 -2.51 10.97
CA PHE A 64 -2.51 -2.63 11.85
C PHE A 64 -2.80 -2.42 13.35
N GLY A 65 -4.03 -2.65 13.80
CA GLY A 65 -4.45 -2.51 15.18
C GLY A 65 -4.64 -1.06 15.63
N THR A 66 -4.66 -0.12 14.68
CA THR A 66 -4.83 1.32 14.90
C THR A 66 -5.74 1.94 13.84
N THR A 67 -5.93 3.25 13.92
CA THR A 67 -6.56 4.05 12.87
C THR A 67 -5.49 4.62 11.95
N VAL A 68 -5.55 4.24 10.67
CA VAL A 68 -4.71 4.78 9.60
C VAL A 68 -5.55 5.76 8.79
N THR A 69 -5.02 6.94 8.49
CA THR A 69 -5.69 7.93 7.64
C THR A 69 -4.97 8.02 6.31
N VAL A 70 -5.72 7.89 5.22
CA VAL A 70 -5.21 8.07 3.85
C VAL A 70 -5.79 9.34 3.26
N SER A 71 -4.97 10.18 2.66
CA SER A 71 -5.42 11.40 1.96
C SER A 71 -4.77 11.52 0.60
N LEU A 72 -5.42 12.30 -0.27
CA LEU A 72 -4.87 12.73 -1.54
C LEU A 72 -4.56 14.22 -1.48
N ASP A 73 -3.42 14.61 -2.01
CA ASP A 73 -3.09 16.00 -2.30
C ASP A 73 -2.81 16.15 -3.80
N THR A 74 -3.23 17.27 -4.37
CA THR A 74 -2.92 17.63 -5.75
C THR A 74 -2.31 19.02 -5.82
N ALA A 75 -1.44 19.24 -6.81
CA ALA A 75 -0.87 20.54 -7.07
C ALA A 75 -0.84 20.84 -8.57
N ASN A 76 -0.85 22.14 -8.89
CA ASN A 76 -0.72 22.68 -10.25
C ASN A 76 -1.76 22.19 -11.26
N LEU A 77 -2.96 21.83 -10.80
CA LEU A 77 -4.06 21.47 -11.70
C LEU A 77 -4.40 22.65 -12.63
N PRO A 78 -4.25 22.51 -13.97
CA PRO A 78 -4.42 23.61 -14.91
C PRO A 78 -5.78 24.31 -14.82
N ASP A 79 -6.85 23.53 -14.80
CA ASP A 79 -8.24 23.96 -14.73
C ASP A 79 -8.86 23.70 -13.34
N ALA A 80 -8.01 23.67 -12.30
CA ALA A 80 -8.36 23.35 -10.92
C ALA A 80 -9.18 22.04 -10.82
N ASN A 81 -10.46 22.13 -10.44
CA ASN A 81 -11.31 20.97 -10.24
C ASN A 81 -11.55 20.16 -11.52
N LEU A 82 -11.58 20.76 -12.71
CA LEU A 82 -11.95 20.04 -13.93
C LEU A 82 -10.93 18.95 -14.33
N ASP A 83 -9.70 19.11 -13.87
CA ASP A 83 -8.57 18.22 -14.12
C ASP A 83 -8.39 17.17 -13.03
N PHE A 84 -9.12 17.26 -11.92
CA PHE A 84 -9.21 16.13 -11.00
C PHE A 84 -10.21 15.11 -11.54
N ARG A 85 -9.77 13.86 -11.66
CA ARG A 85 -10.52 12.76 -12.24
C ARG A 85 -10.71 11.65 -11.23
N SER A 86 -11.92 11.11 -11.24
CA SER A 86 -12.19 9.80 -10.68
C SER A 86 -13.06 9.06 -11.69
N VAL A 87 -12.57 7.94 -12.18
CA VAL A 87 -13.13 7.27 -13.35
C VAL A 87 -13.43 5.83 -13.00
N ALA A 88 -14.67 5.41 -13.27
CA ALA A 88 -15.04 4.00 -13.32
C ALA A 88 -14.98 3.55 -14.77
N ARG A 89 -14.26 2.46 -15.04
CA ARG A 89 -14.12 1.93 -16.40
C ARG A 89 -15.03 0.74 -16.69
N ASN A 90 -15.97 0.43 -15.79
CA ASN A 90 -16.96 -0.66 -15.93
C ASN A 90 -16.34 -2.05 -16.15
N GLY A 91 -15.21 -2.32 -15.51
CA GLY A 91 -14.56 -3.63 -15.48
C GLY A 91 -15.33 -4.65 -14.64
N ALA A 92 -14.78 -5.85 -14.50
CA ALA A 92 -15.35 -6.86 -13.63
C ALA A 92 -15.34 -6.38 -12.16
N ALA A 93 -16.28 -6.87 -11.35
CA ALA A 93 -16.43 -6.46 -9.95
C ALA A 93 -15.22 -6.82 -9.05
N ASP A 94 -14.29 -7.62 -9.56
CA ASP A 94 -13.04 -8.02 -8.93
C ASP A 94 -11.79 -7.35 -9.54
N ASP A 95 -11.97 -6.42 -10.49
CA ASP A 95 -10.88 -5.75 -11.18
C ASP A 95 -10.41 -4.48 -10.46
N VAL A 96 -9.35 -4.64 -9.66
CA VAL A 96 -8.65 -3.58 -8.90
C VAL A 96 -7.83 -2.62 -9.78
N ALA A 97 -7.72 -2.88 -11.08
CA ALA A 97 -6.91 -2.13 -12.02
C ALA A 97 -7.74 -1.31 -13.01
N ASN A 98 -9.07 -1.35 -12.87
CA ASN A 98 -9.96 -0.74 -13.84
C ASN A 98 -10.39 0.67 -13.42
N ASP A 99 -10.74 0.84 -12.15
CA ASP A 99 -11.13 2.13 -11.62
C ASP A 99 -9.90 2.89 -11.11
N TRP A 100 -9.92 4.22 -11.24
CA TRP A 100 -8.79 5.04 -10.80
C TRP A 100 -9.19 6.45 -10.38
N ILE A 101 -8.30 7.06 -9.59
CA ILE A 101 -8.34 8.47 -9.21
C ILE A 101 -7.04 9.13 -9.64
N GLY A 102 -7.12 10.34 -10.20
CA GLY A 102 -5.93 11.03 -10.70
C GLY A 102 -6.11 12.48 -11.09
N ALA A 103 -5.02 13.05 -11.60
CA ALA A 103 -4.94 14.38 -12.20
C ALA A 103 -4.74 14.26 -13.71
N ASP A 104 -5.45 15.07 -14.49
CA ASP A 104 -5.48 15.10 -15.96
C ASP A 104 -4.84 16.39 -16.46
N THR A 105 -3.80 16.29 -17.29
CA THR A 105 -3.02 17.49 -17.70
C THR A 105 -3.17 17.85 -19.17
N ARG A 106 -4.09 17.18 -19.88
CA ARG A 106 -4.24 17.31 -21.35
C ARG A 106 -4.41 18.75 -21.85
N ASN A 107 -4.86 19.69 -21.02
CA ASN A 107 -5.12 21.07 -21.40
C ASN A 107 -4.05 22.08 -20.96
N GLY A 108 -3.08 21.69 -20.12
CA GLY A 108 -2.28 22.67 -19.35
C GLY A 108 -0.84 22.85 -19.76
N GLY A 109 -0.18 21.79 -20.26
CA GLY A 109 1.27 21.82 -20.49
C GLY A 109 2.10 22.18 -19.24
N VAL A 110 1.53 21.95 -18.05
CA VAL A 110 2.13 22.22 -16.74
C VAL A 110 2.30 20.92 -15.98
N ASP A 111 3.32 20.88 -15.12
CA ASP A 111 3.60 19.72 -14.28
C ASP A 111 2.51 19.60 -13.20
N VAL A 112 1.72 18.53 -13.22
CA VAL A 112 0.77 18.26 -12.14
C VAL A 112 1.33 17.27 -11.15
N THR A 113 0.80 17.30 -9.95
CA THR A 113 1.15 16.36 -8.90
C THR A 113 -0.08 15.68 -8.34
N LEU A 114 0.01 14.37 -8.11
CA LEU A 114 -0.87 13.60 -7.24
C LEU A 114 -0.01 12.95 -6.14
N ALA A 115 -0.34 13.22 -4.88
CA ALA A 115 0.30 12.58 -3.75
C ALA A 115 -0.73 11.77 -2.94
N ILE A 116 -0.39 10.53 -2.62
CA ILE A 116 -1.11 9.70 -1.65
C ILE A 116 -0.31 9.72 -0.36
N ASN A 117 -0.95 10.13 0.73
CA ASN A 117 -0.35 10.17 2.06
C ASN A 117 -1.03 9.17 2.98
N VAL A 118 -0.24 8.46 3.79
CA VAL A 118 -0.70 7.46 4.75
C VAL A 118 -0.14 7.81 6.13
N ALA A 119 -1.01 8.24 7.03
CA ALA A 119 -0.68 8.66 8.38
C ALA A 119 -1.25 7.70 9.43
N GLY A 120 -0.63 7.65 10.61
CA GLY A 120 -1.11 6.83 11.73
C GLY A 120 -0.73 5.35 11.65
N LEU A 121 0.18 4.97 10.74
CA LEU A 121 0.83 3.67 10.78
C LEU A 121 1.61 3.52 12.09
N PRO A 122 1.56 2.37 12.78
CA PRO A 122 2.49 2.08 13.86
C PRO A 122 3.94 2.13 13.39
N ALA A 123 4.88 2.28 14.32
CA ALA A 123 6.30 2.15 13.99
C ALA A 123 6.61 0.69 13.58
N GLY A 124 7.41 0.51 12.53
CA GLY A 124 7.79 -0.81 12.03
C GLY A 124 8.06 -0.82 10.53
N ASP A 125 8.36 -2.00 10.00
CA ASP A 125 8.64 -2.21 8.57
C ASP A 125 7.40 -2.72 7.82
N TYR A 126 7.23 -2.24 6.59
CA TYR A 126 6.08 -2.49 5.74
C TYR A 126 6.49 -2.68 4.28
N ASN A 127 5.60 -3.30 3.51
CA ASN A 127 5.66 -3.35 2.06
C ASN A 127 4.52 -2.54 1.47
N TRP A 128 4.86 -1.69 0.50
CA TRP A 128 3.96 -1.00 -0.39
C TRP A 128 3.89 -1.74 -1.73
N LEU A 129 2.68 -1.87 -2.27
CA LEU A 129 2.41 -2.25 -3.66
C LEU A 129 1.26 -1.40 -4.17
N SER A 130 1.45 -0.66 -5.26
CA SER A 130 0.38 0.07 -5.94
C SER A 130 0.28 -0.28 -7.41
N ILE A 131 -0.95 -0.18 -7.94
CA ILE A 131 -1.28 -0.41 -9.35
C ILE A 131 -1.64 0.92 -10.00
N HIS A 132 -1.13 1.11 -11.22
CA HIS A 132 -1.29 2.29 -12.06
C HIS A 132 -1.61 1.82 -13.49
N HIS A 133 -2.89 1.74 -13.79
CA HIS A 133 -3.44 1.19 -15.02
C HIS A 133 -4.67 1.98 -15.53
N ASP A 134 -4.62 2.49 -16.75
CA ASP A 134 -5.81 3.03 -17.43
C ASP A 134 -6.49 1.92 -18.22
N GLY A 135 -7.21 1.04 -17.51
CA GLY A 135 -7.99 -0.02 -18.14
C GLY A 135 -9.13 0.57 -18.96
N GLY A 136 -9.02 0.60 -20.28
CA GLY A 136 -10.17 0.88 -21.14
C GLY A 136 -11.01 -0.38 -21.33
N ALA A 137 -12.26 -0.41 -20.89
CA ALA A 137 -13.19 -1.47 -21.26
C ALA A 137 -13.82 -1.19 -22.64
N GLY A 138 -13.83 -2.20 -23.53
CA GLY A 138 -14.59 -2.20 -24.79
C GLY A 138 -13.86 -1.65 -26.02
N ALA A 139 -14.61 -1.10 -26.99
CA ALA A 139 -14.09 -0.64 -28.30
C ALA A 139 -13.24 0.64 -28.25
N THR A 140 -13.04 1.21 -27.08
CA THR A 140 -12.18 2.36 -26.82
C THR A 140 -11.11 1.93 -25.84
N ASN A 141 -9.93 1.63 -26.39
CA ASN A 141 -8.74 1.25 -25.64
C ASN A 141 -8.39 2.30 -24.57
N GLY A 142 -7.75 1.86 -23.49
CA GLY A 142 -6.99 2.74 -22.61
C GLY A 142 -6.04 3.56 -23.48
N ASN A 143 -6.05 4.87 -23.31
CA ASN A 143 -5.31 5.79 -24.19
C ASN A 143 -4.22 6.57 -23.45
N LEU A 144 -3.94 6.16 -22.21
CA LEU A 144 -2.96 6.81 -21.35
C LEU A 144 -1.65 6.03 -21.39
N SER A 145 -0.61 6.65 -21.93
CA SER A 145 0.77 6.20 -21.83
C SER A 145 1.63 7.38 -21.37
N GLY A 146 2.58 7.11 -20.48
CA GLY A 146 3.38 8.16 -19.87
C GLY A 146 4.47 7.61 -18.96
N MET A 147 5.34 8.50 -18.51
CA MET A 147 6.43 8.17 -17.61
C MET A 147 6.41 9.11 -16.39
N PRO A 148 5.43 9.00 -15.48
CA PRO A 148 5.41 9.82 -14.28
C PRO A 148 6.70 9.66 -13.47
N ASP A 149 7.29 10.79 -13.10
CA ASP A 149 8.27 10.83 -12.03
C ASP A 149 7.55 10.53 -10.72
N TYR A 150 8.06 9.56 -9.95
CA TYR A 150 7.57 9.33 -8.60
C TYR A 150 8.60 9.74 -7.55
N THR A 151 8.09 10.16 -6.40
CA THR A 151 8.83 10.30 -5.15
C THR A 151 8.12 9.51 -4.07
N PHE A 152 8.80 8.55 -3.47
CA PHE A 152 8.33 7.84 -2.28
C PHE A 152 9.09 8.31 -1.05
N ALA A 153 8.40 8.77 -0.02
CA ALA A 153 8.99 9.24 1.22
C ALA A 153 8.49 8.44 2.43
N ASP A 154 9.41 8.05 3.30
CA ASP A 154 9.17 7.35 4.56
C ASP A 154 10.07 7.91 5.68
N ALA A 155 10.14 7.23 6.83
CA ALA A 155 10.95 7.65 7.96
C ALA A 155 12.48 7.67 7.68
N ASN A 156 12.94 6.93 6.67
CA ASN A 156 14.35 6.85 6.28
C ASN A 156 14.71 7.89 5.20
N GLY A 157 13.74 8.64 4.68
CA GLY A 157 13.92 9.70 3.71
C GLY A 157 13.12 9.48 2.43
N SER A 158 13.53 10.17 1.36
CA SER A 158 12.85 10.13 0.06
C SER A 158 13.67 9.39 -1.00
N MET A 159 12.97 8.66 -1.86
CA MET A 159 13.49 8.00 -3.06
C MET A 159 12.72 8.50 -4.27
N THR A 160 13.41 8.81 -5.36
CA THR A 160 12.78 9.20 -6.63
C THR A 160 13.03 8.14 -7.70
N GLY A 161 12.15 8.08 -8.68
CA GLY A 161 12.31 7.23 -9.86
C GLY A 161 11.26 7.53 -10.90
N ILE A 162 11.19 6.68 -11.93
CA ILE A 162 10.23 6.81 -13.02
C ILE A 162 9.35 5.56 -13.01
N LEU A 163 8.04 5.76 -13.06
CA LEU A 163 7.07 4.69 -13.26
C LEU A 163 6.68 4.68 -14.74
N MET A 164 6.77 3.51 -15.38
CA MET A 164 6.42 3.37 -16.80
C MET A 164 4.95 2.99 -16.90
N GLU A 165 4.11 3.93 -17.32
CA GLU A 165 2.72 3.67 -17.67
C GLU A 165 2.63 3.43 -19.17
N SER A 166 2.19 2.24 -19.58
CA SER A 166 1.85 2.03 -20.99
C SER A 166 0.34 2.15 -21.17
N SER A 167 -0.08 2.53 -22.39
CA SER A 167 -1.47 2.45 -22.80
C SER A 167 -1.85 0.98 -22.86
N GLN A 168 -2.62 0.53 -21.88
CA GLN A 168 -2.89 -0.89 -21.70
C GLN A 168 -4.36 -1.19 -21.98
N ASN A 169 -4.55 -2.19 -22.82
CA ASN A 169 -5.85 -2.79 -23.12
C ASN A 169 -6.20 -3.82 -22.05
N ASP A 170 -7.45 -4.27 -22.06
CA ASP A 170 -7.88 -5.44 -21.29
C ASP A 170 -6.94 -6.64 -21.57
N GLY A 171 -6.25 -7.12 -20.52
CA GLY A 171 -5.25 -8.20 -20.58
C GLY A 171 -3.78 -7.78 -20.71
N ASP A 172 -3.48 -6.48 -20.84
CA ASP A 172 -2.11 -5.98 -20.83
C ASP A 172 -1.53 -5.92 -19.39
N PRO A 173 -0.19 -5.97 -19.23
CA PRO A 173 0.44 -6.14 -17.91
C PRO A 173 0.49 -4.83 -17.10
N VAL A 174 -0.37 -4.71 -16.09
CA VAL A 174 -0.51 -3.49 -15.26
C VAL A 174 0.82 -2.91 -14.76
N ALA A 175 0.97 -1.57 -14.79
CA ALA A 175 2.13 -0.92 -14.19
C ALA A 175 2.01 -0.96 -12.67
N THR A 176 3.12 -1.26 -11.99
CA THR A 176 3.16 -1.39 -10.53
C THR A 176 4.34 -0.66 -9.94
N PHE A 177 4.14 -0.12 -8.75
CA PHE A 177 5.21 0.39 -7.90
C PHE A 177 5.25 -0.45 -6.62
N SER A 178 6.42 -0.96 -6.24
CA SER A 178 6.58 -1.70 -4.99
C SER A 178 7.86 -1.32 -4.26
N LYS A 179 7.76 -1.17 -2.95
CA LYS A 179 8.86 -0.76 -2.08
C LYS A 179 8.64 -1.24 -0.65
N SER A 180 9.68 -1.76 -0.03
CA SER A 180 9.73 -1.88 1.43
C SER A 180 10.09 -0.53 2.05
N PHE A 181 9.42 -0.18 3.15
CA PHE A 181 9.56 1.11 3.82
C PHE A 181 9.47 0.96 5.34
N THR A 182 9.95 1.97 6.06
CA THR A 182 9.86 2.03 7.53
C THR A 182 8.96 3.18 7.95
N SER A 183 8.02 2.90 8.85
CA SER A 183 7.24 3.90 9.57
C SER A 183 7.90 4.19 10.92
N ASP A 184 7.99 5.46 11.31
CA ASP A 184 8.44 5.89 12.65
C ASP A 184 7.30 5.98 13.67
N GLY A 185 6.05 5.69 13.24
CA GLY A 185 4.87 5.80 14.08
C GLY A 185 4.27 7.21 14.18
N VAL A 186 4.85 8.20 13.51
CA VAL A 186 4.51 9.63 13.68
C VAL A 186 4.34 10.33 12.33
N SER A 187 5.34 10.21 11.47
CA SER A 187 5.40 10.85 10.16
C SER A 187 4.57 10.08 9.14
N PRO A 188 3.83 10.76 8.25
CA PRO A 188 3.14 10.09 7.15
C PRO A 188 4.16 9.51 6.16
N VAL A 189 3.75 8.42 5.51
CA VAL A 189 4.44 7.85 4.35
C VAL A 189 3.71 8.34 3.10
N SER A 190 4.44 8.72 2.05
CA SER A 190 3.82 9.31 0.85
C SER A 190 4.37 8.73 -0.44
N LEU A 191 3.48 8.43 -1.39
CA LEU A 191 3.82 8.24 -2.80
C LEU A 191 3.32 9.46 -3.57
N THR A 192 4.24 10.23 -4.15
CA THR A 192 3.95 11.37 -5.01
C THR A 192 4.26 11.01 -6.44
N MET A 193 3.38 11.34 -7.37
CA MET A 193 3.56 11.22 -8.81
C MET A 193 3.47 12.60 -9.43
N VAL A 194 4.44 12.93 -10.27
CA VAL A 194 4.50 14.15 -11.06
C VAL A 194 4.46 13.75 -12.52
N MET A 195 3.57 14.40 -13.27
CA MET A 195 3.50 14.28 -14.72
C MET A 195 3.78 15.63 -15.34
N ASP A 196 4.78 15.67 -16.21
CA ASP A 196 5.14 16.86 -16.98
C ASP A 196 4.79 16.73 -18.48
N ASN A 197 4.86 17.86 -19.19
CA ASN A 197 4.55 17.96 -20.62
C ASN A 197 5.65 17.38 -21.55
N GLY A 198 6.65 16.70 -21.00
CA GLY A 198 7.75 16.04 -21.72
C GLY A 198 7.78 14.52 -21.57
N GLN A 199 6.89 13.96 -20.74
CA GLN A 199 6.86 12.54 -20.37
C GLN A 199 5.90 11.69 -21.23
N GLY A 200 5.48 12.18 -22.41
CA GLY A 200 4.64 11.47 -23.39
C GLY A 200 5.27 11.39 -24.79
N ASP A 201 5.14 10.22 -25.44
CA ASP A 201 5.85 9.81 -26.67
C ASP A 201 5.47 10.60 -27.95
N SER A 202 4.49 11.51 -27.90
CA SER A 202 4.13 12.46 -28.97
C SER A 202 3.17 13.57 -28.49
N PRO A 203 3.14 14.75 -29.14
CA PRO A 203 2.18 15.80 -28.83
C PRO A 203 0.73 15.28 -28.96
N GLY A 204 -0.04 15.32 -27.88
CA GLY A 204 -1.45 14.89 -27.84
C GLY A 204 -1.72 13.57 -27.13
N THR A 205 -0.71 12.91 -26.54
CA THR A 205 -0.95 11.82 -25.60
C THR A 205 -1.47 12.34 -24.27
N ALA A 206 -2.34 11.56 -23.68
CA ALA A 206 -3.14 11.90 -22.53
C ALA A 206 -2.27 11.67 -21.27
N LEU A 207 -1.95 12.75 -20.55
CA LEU A 207 -0.97 12.77 -19.45
C LEU A 207 -1.69 12.76 -18.10
N PHE A 208 -1.54 11.68 -17.32
CA PHE A 208 -2.26 11.48 -16.06
C PHE A 208 -1.32 11.02 -14.97
N ALA A 209 -1.44 11.60 -13.78
CA ALA A 209 -0.90 10.99 -12.57
C ALA A 209 -2.07 10.34 -11.86
N PHE A 210 -2.10 9.01 -11.74
CA PHE A 210 -3.25 8.32 -11.21
C PHE A 210 -2.89 7.04 -10.45
N ILE A 211 -3.85 6.54 -9.68
CA ILE A 211 -3.72 5.30 -8.93
C ILE A 211 -5.04 4.53 -8.93
N ASN A 212 -4.94 3.21 -9.02
CA ASN A 212 -6.08 2.30 -8.97
C ASN A 212 -6.18 1.61 -7.62
N SER A 213 -5.06 1.14 -7.08
CA SER A 213 -5.06 0.44 -5.80
C SER A 213 -3.74 0.56 -5.06
N VAL A 214 -3.83 0.39 -3.74
CA VAL A 214 -2.68 0.31 -2.82
C VAL A 214 -2.86 -0.88 -1.91
N GLN A 215 -1.79 -1.65 -1.71
CA GLN A 215 -1.67 -2.63 -0.65
C GLN A 215 -0.51 -2.24 0.26
N ILE A 216 -0.81 -2.08 1.54
CA ILE A 216 0.19 -1.95 2.60
C ILE A 216 0.09 -3.20 3.46
N THR A 217 1.23 -3.86 3.64
CA THR A 217 1.33 -5.07 4.45
C THR A 217 2.49 -4.93 5.43
N GLN A 218 2.26 -5.19 6.71
CA GLN A 218 3.32 -5.17 7.71
C GLN A 218 4.28 -6.33 7.46
N VAL A 219 5.58 -6.04 7.46
CA VAL A 219 6.61 -7.08 7.49
C VAL A 219 6.64 -7.64 8.91
N PRO A 220 6.38 -8.93 9.12
CA PRO A 220 6.40 -9.50 10.45
C PRO A 220 7.77 -9.30 11.10
N GLU A 221 7.80 -8.66 12.26
CA GLU A 221 8.99 -8.63 13.09
C GLU A 221 9.41 -10.08 13.40
N PRO A 222 10.71 -10.42 13.32
CA PRO A 222 11.16 -11.73 13.75
C PRO A 222 10.74 -11.94 15.20
N ASN A 223 9.88 -12.95 15.43
CA ASN A 223 9.21 -13.14 16.71
C ASN A 223 10.24 -13.15 17.85
N THR A 224 10.26 -12.06 18.62
CA THR A 224 11.28 -11.83 19.65
C THR A 224 11.19 -12.90 20.74
N ALA A 225 10.02 -13.50 20.95
CA ALA A 225 9.85 -14.63 21.85
C ALA A 225 10.56 -15.88 21.30
N MET A 226 10.48 -16.15 20.00
CA MET A 226 11.24 -17.24 19.37
C MET A 226 12.75 -17.02 19.48
N LEU A 227 13.23 -15.80 19.23
CA LEU A 227 14.64 -15.45 19.41
C LEU A 227 15.10 -15.65 20.85
N THR A 228 14.27 -15.27 21.82
CA THR A 228 14.54 -15.44 23.25
C THR A 228 14.60 -16.93 23.64
N VAL A 229 13.68 -17.75 23.12
CA VAL A 229 13.67 -19.20 23.35
C VAL A 229 14.91 -19.85 22.75
N VAL A 230 15.31 -19.48 21.55
CA VAL A 230 16.55 -19.97 20.90
C VAL A 230 17.78 -19.55 21.71
N ALA A 231 17.85 -18.29 22.14
CA ALA A 231 18.95 -17.79 22.97
C ALA A 231 19.04 -18.53 24.32
N MET A 232 17.91 -18.79 24.97
CA MET A 232 17.84 -19.57 26.21
C MET A 232 18.26 -21.05 26.00
N ALA A 233 17.83 -21.67 24.90
CA ALA A 233 18.21 -23.04 24.55
C ALA A 233 19.72 -23.15 24.30
N MET A 234 20.31 -22.20 23.57
CA MET A 234 21.74 -22.12 23.32
C MET A 234 22.54 -21.89 24.61
N ALA A 235 22.06 -21.01 25.49
CA ALA A 235 22.66 -20.79 26.81
C ALA A 235 22.62 -22.06 27.67
N ALA A 236 21.51 -22.79 27.68
CA ALA A 236 21.37 -24.05 28.43
C ALA A 236 22.30 -25.16 27.90
N LEU A 237 22.47 -25.26 26.56
CA LEU A 237 23.39 -26.21 25.94
C LEU A 237 24.86 -25.88 26.22
N SER A 238 25.22 -24.59 26.27
CA SER A 238 26.59 -24.15 26.57
C SER A 238 27.02 -24.48 28.01
N ARG A 239 26.08 -24.51 28.96
CA ARG A 239 26.34 -24.85 30.37
C ARG A 239 26.53 -26.35 30.63
N ARG A 240 26.07 -27.21 29.71
CA ARG A 240 26.26 -28.68 29.82
C ARG A 240 27.59 -29.18 29.26
N ARG A 241 28.38 -28.31 28.61
CA ARG A 241 29.67 -28.64 28.00
C ARG A 241 30.88 -28.22 28.84
N LYS A 242 30.68 -27.75 30.07
CA LYS A 242 31.72 -27.54 31.09
C LYS A 242 31.50 -28.54 32.21
#